data_AF-A0AAN4Q7T3-F1
#
_entry.id   AF-A0AAN4Q7T3-F1
#
_cell.length_a   1.000
_cell.length_b   1.000
_cell.length_c   1.000
_cell.angle_alpha   90.00
_cell.angle_beta   90.00
_cell.angle_gamma   90.00
#
_symmetry.space_group_name_H-M   'P 1'
#
loop_
_entity.id
_entity.type
_entity.pdbx_description
1 polymer ?
#
loop_
_entity_poly.entity_id
_entity_poly.type
_entity_poly.pdbx_seq_one_letter_code
_entity_poly.pdbx_strand_id
1 'polypeptide(L)'
;MTDKTNKNAEMVEKKFHLLIALLKRPPDYQGHSALGVALRRQSAFSEFSDPALELNGCSINTFKACAEAVVPGGFKTVDNLRLQALKAFDAAAQPYERPDTVRSLQRKVRLQNENIQHLEEHILRMTYVHQKIMHMYNRVADLPPELIRPTYSKDRAEIYSMVAALDLVEFWSLT
;
A
#
# COMPACT_ATOMS: atom_id res chain seq x y z
N MET A 1 -19.58 3.59 -27.20
CA MET A 1 -18.66 4.24 -26.25
C MET A 1 -18.10 3.30 -25.17
N THR A 2 -18.49 2.03 -25.12
CA THR A 2 -18.08 1.04 -24.10
C THR A 2 -16.70 0.41 -24.34
N ASP A 3 -16.26 0.26 -25.58
CA ASP A 3 -15.03 -0.45 -25.94
C ASP A 3 -13.73 0.25 -25.47
N LYS A 4 -13.71 1.59 -25.50
CA LYS A 4 -12.53 2.39 -25.10
C LYS A 4 -12.33 2.41 -23.59
N THR A 5 -13.42 2.46 -22.82
CA THR A 5 -13.38 2.39 -21.35
C THR A 5 -12.93 1.01 -20.88
N ASN A 6 -13.36 -0.05 -21.57
CA ASN A 6 -12.94 -1.42 -21.28
C ASN A 6 -11.43 -1.61 -21.50
N LYS A 7 -10.90 -1.13 -22.63
CA LYS A 7 -9.45 -1.18 -22.92
C LYS A 7 -8.62 -0.41 -21.89
N ASN A 8 -9.05 0.78 -21.48
CA ASN A 8 -8.33 1.56 -20.47
C ASN A 8 -8.33 0.86 -19.10
N ALA A 9 -9.43 0.22 -18.73
CA ALA A 9 -9.54 -0.54 -17.49
C ALA A 9 -8.57 -1.73 -17.48
N GLU A 10 -8.53 -2.51 -18.56
CA GLU A 10 -7.55 -3.60 -18.75
C GLU A 10 -6.10 -3.09 -18.66
N MET A 11 -5.80 -1.93 -19.27
CA MET A 11 -4.46 -1.34 -19.18
C MET A 11 -4.10 -0.91 -17.74
N VAL A 12 -5.05 -0.39 -16.98
CA VAL A 12 -4.82 -0.03 -15.57
C VAL A 12 -4.56 -1.27 -14.73
N GLU A 13 -5.28 -2.36 -14.97
CA GLU A 13 -5.05 -3.65 -14.32
C GLU A 13 -3.66 -4.23 -14.66
N LYS A 14 -3.26 -4.20 -15.95
CA LYS A 14 -1.89 -4.58 -16.36
C LYS A 14 -0.82 -3.73 -15.67
N LYS A 15 -1.02 -2.41 -15.55
CA LYS A 15 -0.10 -1.52 -14.82
C LYS A 15 -0.04 -1.84 -13.33
N PHE A 16 -1.16 -2.19 -12.72
CA PHE A 16 -1.20 -2.66 -11.33
C PHE A 16 -0.38 -3.95 -11.15
N HIS A 17 -0.55 -4.94 -12.03
CA HIS A 17 0.25 -6.16 -11.99
C HIS A 17 1.74 -5.94 -12.27
N LEU A 18 2.08 -5.00 -13.15
CA LEU A 18 3.47 -4.58 -13.37
C LEU A 18 4.10 -4.09 -12.07
N LEU A 19 3.41 -3.24 -11.30
CA LEU A 19 3.93 -2.73 -10.03
C LEU A 19 4.19 -3.86 -9.03
N ILE A 20 3.28 -4.84 -8.95
CA ILE A 20 3.46 -6.03 -8.11
C ILE A 20 4.67 -6.85 -8.59
N ALA A 21 4.80 -7.08 -9.89
CA ALA A 21 5.90 -7.85 -10.47
C ALA A 21 7.26 -7.17 -10.21
N LEU A 22 7.32 -5.85 -10.38
CA LEU A 22 8.49 -5.04 -10.08
C LEU A 22 8.88 -5.15 -8.61
N LEU A 23 7.91 -5.03 -7.68
CA LEU A 23 8.19 -5.16 -6.26
C LEU A 23 8.70 -6.56 -5.87
N LYS A 24 8.24 -7.61 -6.56
CA LYS A 24 8.71 -8.98 -6.35
C LYS A 24 10.13 -9.19 -6.88
N ARG A 25 10.48 -8.60 -8.02
CA ARG A 25 11.79 -8.78 -8.67
C ARG A 25 12.35 -7.46 -9.23
N PRO A 26 12.75 -6.51 -8.38
CA PRO A 26 13.25 -5.19 -8.84
C PRO A 26 14.45 -5.25 -9.80
N PRO A 27 15.43 -6.16 -9.63
CA PRO A 27 16.59 -6.24 -10.53
C PRO A 27 16.25 -6.48 -12.00
N ASP A 28 15.15 -7.20 -12.28
CA ASP A 28 14.72 -7.50 -13.65
C ASP A 28 14.32 -6.23 -14.42
N TYR A 29 13.99 -5.15 -13.72
CA TYR A 29 13.54 -3.88 -14.30
C TYR A 29 14.60 -2.78 -14.28
N GLN A 30 15.77 -3.00 -13.70
CA GLN A 30 16.80 -1.96 -13.49
C GLN A 30 17.26 -1.28 -14.79
N GLY A 31 17.31 -2.02 -15.90
CA GLY A 31 17.65 -1.47 -17.22
C GLY A 31 16.55 -0.63 -17.88
N HIS A 32 15.34 -0.62 -17.30
CA HIS A 32 14.15 -0.04 -17.91
C HIS A 32 14.00 1.46 -17.57
N SER A 33 14.92 2.28 -18.08
CA SER A 33 15.02 3.72 -17.72
C SER A 33 13.69 4.49 -17.89
N ALA A 34 12.92 4.20 -18.95
CA ALA A 34 11.63 4.83 -19.21
C ALA A 34 10.59 4.52 -18.11
N LEU A 35 10.63 3.31 -17.55
CA LEU A 35 9.74 2.92 -16.45
C LEU A 35 10.14 3.67 -15.17
N GLY A 36 11.44 3.78 -14.88
CA GLY A 36 11.95 4.57 -13.76
C GLY A 36 11.52 6.04 -13.81
N VAL A 37 11.53 6.66 -15.00
CA VAL A 37 11.03 8.03 -15.21
C VAL A 37 9.51 8.11 -14.97
N ALA A 38 8.76 7.16 -15.51
CA ALA A 38 7.30 7.09 -15.35
C ALA A 38 6.89 6.97 -13.88
N LEU A 39 7.59 6.14 -13.11
CA LEU A 39 7.31 5.90 -11.69
C LEU A 39 7.43 7.16 -10.81
N ARG A 40 8.13 8.23 -11.25
CA ARG A 40 8.33 9.44 -10.45
C ARG A 40 7.07 10.29 -10.28
N ARG A 41 6.14 10.26 -11.22
CA ARG A 41 4.94 11.11 -11.22
C ARG A 41 3.70 10.32 -11.61
N GLN A 42 2.57 10.59 -10.94
CA GLN A 42 1.28 9.95 -11.23
C GLN A 42 0.88 10.09 -12.70
N SER A 43 0.96 11.30 -13.26
CA SER A 43 0.62 11.57 -14.66
C SER A 43 1.58 10.88 -15.63
N ALA A 44 2.88 10.89 -15.33
CA ALA A 44 3.87 10.20 -16.15
C ALA A 44 3.62 8.69 -16.16
N PHE A 45 3.24 8.09 -15.02
CA PHE A 45 2.88 6.69 -14.96
C PHE A 45 1.57 6.37 -15.68
N SER A 46 0.55 7.23 -15.60
CA SER A 46 -0.69 7.02 -16.35
C SER A 46 -0.46 7.08 -17.86
N GLU A 47 0.40 7.99 -18.32
CA GLU A 47 0.75 8.21 -19.73
C GLU A 47 1.80 7.22 -20.25
N PHE A 48 2.50 6.52 -19.36
CA PHE A 48 3.51 5.53 -19.73
C PHE A 48 2.95 4.50 -20.71
N SER A 49 3.64 4.32 -21.82
CA SER A 49 3.32 3.29 -22.82
C SER A 49 4.60 2.57 -23.16
N ASP A 50 4.46 1.27 -23.36
CA ASP A 50 5.56 0.39 -23.67
C ASP A 50 5.03 -0.81 -24.47
N PRO A 51 5.34 -0.88 -25.77
CA PRO A 51 4.93 -2.00 -26.61
C PRO A 51 5.47 -3.35 -26.12
N ALA A 52 6.66 -3.40 -25.53
CA ALA A 52 7.27 -4.64 -25.06
C ALA A 52 6.55 -5.21 -23.82
N LEU A 53 5.92 -4.33 -23.03
CA LEU A 53 5.09 -4.70 -21.89
C LEU A 53 3.60 -4.74 -22.24
N GLU A 54 3.24 -4.51 -23.50
CA GLU A 54 1.86 -4.36 -23.97
C GLU A 54 1.04 -3.31 -23.20
N LEU A 55 1.68 -2.19 -22.84
CA LEU A 55 1.08 -1.10 -22.08
C LEU A 55 0.81 0.11 -22.95
N ASN A 56 -0.38 0.69 -22.77
CA ASN A 56 -0.76 1.96 -23.37
C ASN A 56 -0.99 3.04 -22.31
N GLY A 57 -0.72 4.27 -22.70
CA GLY A 57 -0.94 5.46 -21.87
C GLY A 57 -2.40 5.90 -21.87
N CYS A 58 -2.84 6.50 -20.77
CA CYS A 58 -4.11 7.22 -20.70
C CYS A 58 -3.97 8.48 -19.83
N SER A 59 -4.96 9.38 -19.90
CA SER A 59 -4.98 10.58 -19.06
C SER A 59 -5.14 10.22 -17.58
N ILE A 60 -4.57 11.03 -16.69
CA ILE A 60 -4.60 10.76 -15.24
C ILE A 60 -6.01 10.60 -14.68
N ASN A 61 -6.99 11.37 -15.17
CA ASN A 61 -8.38 11.25 -14.72
C ASN A 61 -9.01 9.94 -15.18
N THR A 62 -8.69 9.49 -16.38
CA THR A 62 -9.13 8.18 -16.89
C THR A 62 -8.49 7.07 -16.07
N PHE A 63 -7.20 7.19 -15.77
CA PHE A 63 -6.46 6.23 -14.96
C PHE A 63 -7.04 6.10 -13.55
N LYS A 64 -7.33 7.23 -12.89
CA LYS A 64 -8.01 7.26 -11.58
C LYS A 64 -9.36 6.56 -11.62
N ALA A 65 -10.23 6.95 -12.55
CA ALA A 65 -11.57 6.36 -12.67
C ALA A 65 -11.53 4.86 -12.96
N CYS A 66 -10.61 4.41 -13.82
CA CYS A 66 -10.41 2.98 -14.10
C CYS A 66 -9.86 2.25 -12.87
N ALA A 67 -8.89 2.83 -12.15
CA ALA A 67 -8.32 2.21 -10.96
C ALA A 67 -9.35 2.02 -9.86
N GLU A 68 -10.25 2.99 -9.65
CA GLU A 68 -11.38 2.84 -8.72
C GLU A 68 -12.31 1.68 -9.10
N ALA A 69 -12.42 1.37 -10.39
CA ALA A 69 -13.31 0.32 -10.88
C ALA A 69 -12.70 -1.09 -10.83
N VAL A 70 -11.39 -1.22 -11.10
CA VAL A 70 -10.76 -2.54 -11.33
C VAL A 70 -9.68 -2.93 -10.31
N VAL A 71 -9.17 -1.99 -9.52
CA VAL A 71 -8.11 -2.28 -8.55
C VAL A 71 -8.68 -2.33 -7.13
N PRO A 72 -8.39 -3.39 -6.35
CA PRO A 72 -8.75 -3.44 -4.93
C PRO A 72 -8.17 -2.24 -4.16
N GLY A 73 -9.04 -1.46 -3.50
CA GLY A 73 -8.66 -0.22 -2.80
C GLY A 73 -8.41 0.99 -3.72
N GLY A 74 -8.73 0.86 -5.00
CA GLY A 74 -8.84 1.98 -5.93
C GLY A 74 -7.50 2.63 -6.31
N PHE A 75 -7.58 3.90 -6.74
CA PHE A 75 -6.40 4.64 -7.20
C PHE A 75 -5.34 4.79 -6.10
N LYS A 76 -5.75 4.92 -4.84
CA LYS A 76 -4.83 5.08 -3.71
C LYS A 76 -3.88 3.88 -3.59
N THR A 77 -4.39 2.66 -3.79
CA THR A 77 -3.56 1.44 -3.79
C THR A 77 -2.51 1.49 -4.90
N VAL A 78 -2.92 1.82 -6.13
CA VAL A 78 -2.00 1.90 -7.28
C VAL A 78 -0.92 2.95 -7.06
N ASP A 79 -1.29 4.11 -6.52
CA ASP A 79 -0.33 5.19 -6.27
C ASP A 79 0.68 4.83 -5.16
N ASN A 80 0.22 4.16 -4.10
CA ASN A 80 1.09 3.65 -3.06
C ASN A 80 2.07 2.61 -3.62
N LEU A 81 1.59 1.67 -4.43
CA LEU A 81 2.43 0.68 -5.11
C LEU A 81 3.43 1.35 -6.07
N ARG A 82 3.04 2.41 -6.78
CA ARG A 82 3.94 3.20 -7.64
C ARG A 82 5.08 3.80 -6.83
N LEU A 83 4.78 4.39 -5.67
CA LEU A 83 5.80 4.99 -4.79
C LEU A 83 6.75 3.92 -4.22
N GLN A 84 6.23 2.75 -3.82
CA GLN A 84 7.04 1.63 -3.37
C GLN A 84 7.93 1.10 -4.49
N ALA A 85 7.36 0.93 -5.69
CA ALA A 85 8.08 0.48 -6.88
C ALA A 85 9.20 1.46 -7.26
N LEU A 86 8.96 2.78 -7.17
CA LEU A 86 10.01 3.78 -7.38
C LEU A 86 11.17 3.61 -6.40
N LYS A 87 10.88 3.42 -5.11
CA LYS A 87 11.92 3.18 -4.09
C LYS A 87 12.73 1.91 -4.40
N ALA A 88 12.05 0.82 -4.76
CA ALA A 88 12.69 -0.44 -5.11
C ALA A 88 13.54 -0.33 -6.39
N PHE A 89 13.04 0.39 -7.39
CA PHE A 89 13.73 0.65 -8.64
C PHE A 89 15.00 1.47 -8.43
N ASP A 90 14.89 2.59 -7.70
CA ASP A 90 16.05 3.45 -7.39
C ASP A 90 17.09 2.71 -6.52
N ALA A 91 16.65 1.84 -5.60
CA ALA A 91 17.56 1.01 -4.79
C ALA A 91 18.30 -0.04 -5.63
N ALA A 92 17.63 -0.66 -6.60
CA ALA A 92 18.27 -1.57 -7.55
C ALA A 92 19.24 -0.84 -8.49
N ALA A 93 18.91 0.39 -8.88
CA ALA A 93 19.72 1.22 -9.79
C ALA A 93 21.01 1.78 -9.17
N GLN A 94 21.14 1.82 -7.84
CA GLN A 94 22.40 2.22 -7.22
C GLN A 94 23.50 1.20 -7.54
N PRO A 95 24.72 1.64 -7.92
CA PRO A 95 25.84 0.72 -8.06
C PRO A 95 25.99 -0.07 -6.76
N TYR A 96 26.15 -1.40 -6.90
CA TYR A 96 26.33 -2.33 -5.80
C TYR A 96 27.36 -1.77 -4.81
N GLU A 97 26.90 -1.15 -3.71
CA GLU A 97 27.75 -0.87 -2.57
C GLU A 97 28.24 -2.24 -2.12
N ARG A 98 29.56 -2.47 -2.19
CA ARG A 98 30.14 -3.70 -1.63
C ARG A 98 29.56 -3.85 -0.22
N PRO A 99 28.85 -4.96 0.07
CA PRO A 99 28.03 -5.10 1.27
C PRO A 99 28.85 -5.08 2.56
N ASP A 100 30.18 -5.03 2.45
CA ASP A 100 31.13 -5.17 3.54
C ASP A 100 31.84 -3.86 3.91
N THR A 101 31.34 -2.70 3.45
CA THR A 101 31.82 -1.45 4.04
C THR A 101 31.13 -1.26 5.39
N VAL A 102 31.91 -0.99 6.45
CA VAL A 102 31.41 -0.72 7.81
C VAL A 102 30.25 0.29 7.79
N ARG A 103 30.34 1.30 6.92
CA ARG A 103 29.31 2.33 6.74
C ARG A 103 28.00 1.79 6.16
N SER A 104 28.07 0.90 5.17
CA SER A 104 26.87 0.28 4.57
C SER A 104 26.17 -0.65 5.57
N LEU A 105 26.94 -1.39 6.38
CA LEU A 105 26.41 -2.25 7.45
C LEU A 105 25.79 -1.42 8.56
N GLN A 106 26.44 -0.34 9.00
CA GLN A 106 25.86 0.59 10.00
C GLN A 106 24.56 1.23 9.52
N ARG A 107 24.47 1.60 8.23
CA ARG A 107 23.22 2.11 7.65
C ARG A 107 22.11 1.05 7.67
N LYS A 108 22.42 -0.20 7.29
CA LYS A 108 21.46 -1.32 7.34
C LYS A 108 20.97 -1.58 8.75
N VAL A 109 21.88 -1.66 9.73
CA VAL A 109 21.53 -1.85 11.14
C VAL A 109 20.63 -0.73 11.63
N ARG A 110 20.93 0.53 11.29
CA ARG A 110 20.10 1.66 11.66
C ARG A 110 18.68 1.55 11.08
N LEU A 111 18.56 1.29 9.78
CA LEU A 111 17.26 1.13 9.12
C LEU A 111 16.47 -0.05 9.69
N GLN A 112 17.15 -1.16 10.01
CA GLN A 112 16.52 -2.31 10.65
C GLN A 112 16.03 -1.98 12.06
N ASN A 113 16.80 -1.23 12.84
CA ASN A 113 16.38 -0.78 14.17
C ASN A 113 15.18 0.18 14.10
N GLU A 114 15.17 1.11 13.16
CA GLU A 114 14.03 2.00 12.91
C GLU A 114 12.77 1.19 12.52
N ASN A 115 12.92 0.15 11.68
CA ASN A 115 11.82 -0.75 11.34
C ASN A 115 11.34 -1.60 12.53
N ILE A 116 12.25 -2.10 13.36
CA ILE A 116 11.91 -2.85 14.58
C ILE A 116 11.09 -1.97 15.51
N GLN A 117 11.54 -0.74 15.78
CA GLN A 117 10.81 0.20 16.62
C GLN A 117 9.40 0.48 16.08
N HIS A 118 9.27 0.70 14.77
CA HIS A 118 7.96 0.91 14.15
C HIS A 118 7.04 -0.31 14.28
N LEU A 119 7.58 -1.52 14.13
CA LEU A 119 6.82 -2.76 14.31
C LEU A 119 6.40 -2.98 15.77
N GLU A 120 7.30 -2.71 16.72
CA GLU A 120 7.00 -2.77 18.16
C GLU A 120 5.88 -1.80 18.53
N GLU A 121 5.94 -0.55 18.06
CA GLU A 121 4.86 0.42 18.24
C GLU A 121 3.54 -0.06 17.64
N HIS A 122 3.56 -0.61 16.43
CA HIS A 122 2.35 -1.11 15.78
C HIS A 122 1.74 -2.30 16.56
N ILE A 123 2.57 -3.22 17.06
CA ILE A 123 2.15 -4.34 17.91
C ILE A 123 1.51 -3.82 19.21
N LEU A 124 2.09 -2.79 19.84
CA LEU A 124 1.53 -2.19 21.05
C LEU A 124 0.14 -1.57 20.79
N ARG A 125 -0.01 -0.82 19.69
CA ARG A 125 -1.29 -0.22 19.29
C ARG A 125 -2.36 -1.29 19.00
N MET A 126 -1.98 -2.34 18.26
CA MET A 126 -2.87 -3.48 17.98
C MET A 126 -3.27 -4.23 19.25
N THR A 127 -2.33 -4.46 20.17
CA THR A 127 -2.58 -5.13 21.45
C THR A 127 -3.54 -4.30 22.30
N TYR A 128 -3.38 -2.97 22.32
CA TYR A 128 -4.29 -2.07 23.03
C TYR A 128 -5.72 -2.15 22.48
N VAL A 129 -5.91 -2.09 21.16
CA VAL A 129 -7.23 -2.22 20.54
C VAL A 129 -7.85 -3.60 20.83
N HIS A 130 -7.05 -4.66 20.75
CA HIS A 130 -7.50 -6.01 21.10
C HIS A 130 -7.99 -6.10 22.56
N GLN A 131 -7.22 -5.56 23.52
CA GLN A 131 -7.62 -5.53 24.93
C GLN A 131 -8.92 -4.74 25.14
N LYS A 132 -9.09 -3.61 24.43
CA LYS A 132 -10.34 -2.82 24.48
C LYS A 132 -11.53 -3.61 23.95
N ILE A 133 -11.39 -4.29 22.82
CA ILE A 133 -12.43 -5.15 22.25
C ILE A 133 -12.81 -6.25 23.24
N MET A 134 -11.83 -6.93 23.83
CA MET A 134 -12.08 -8.00 24.82
C MET A 134 -12.81 -7.47 26.05
N HIS A 135 -12.42 -6.30 26.56
CA HIS A 135 -13.11 -5.67 27.68
C HIS A 135 -14.56 -5.31 27.34
N MET A 136 -14.80 -4.75 26.15
CA MET A 136 -16.15 -4.41 25.67
C MET A 136 -17.01 -5.66 25.50
N TYR A 137 -16.45 -6.74 24.94
CA TYR A 137 -17.15 -8.02 24.78
C TYR A 137 -17.57 -8.62 26.12
N ASN A 138 -16.65 -8.69 27.09
CA ASN A 138 -16.95 -9.21 28.43
C ASN A 138 -18.01 -8.36 29.12
N ARG A 139 -17.95 -7.04 29.00
CA ARG A 139 -18.96 -6.15 29.60
C ARG A 139 -20.35 -6.39 29.00
N VAL A 140 -20.45 -6.62 27.69
CA VAL A 140 -21.75 -6.89 27.04
C VAL A 140 -22.35 -8.22 27.49
N ALA A 141 -21.53 -9.22 27.82
CA ALA A 141 -22.00 -10.52 28.30
C ALA A 141 -22.79 -10.43 29.62
N ASP A 142 -22.49 -9.44 30.46
CA ASP A 142 -23.12 -9.24 31.77
C ASP A 142 -24.30 -8.25 31.74
N LEU A 143 -24.65 -7.68 30.57
CA LEU A 143 -25.68 -6.66 30.47
C LEU A 143 -27.11 -7.24 30.31
N PRO A 144 -28.13 -6.58 30.88
CA PRO A 144 -29.52 -6.83 30.55
C PRO A 144 -29.81 -6.68 29.05
N PRO A 145 -30.69 -7.50 28.45
CA PRO A 145 -30.96 -7.50 27.00
C PRO A 145 -31.27 -6.12 26.40
N GLU A 146 -31.99 -5.27 27.14
CA GLU A 146 -32.36 -3.92 26.74
C GLU A 146 -31.17 -2.95 26.61
N LEU A 147 -30.06 -3.23 27.31
CA LEU A 147 -28.85 -2.40 27.29
C LEU A 147 -27.77 -2.93 26.33
N ILE A 148 -27.89 -4.16 25.84
CA ILE A 148 -26.90 -4.77 24.92
C ILE A 148 -26.76 -3.96 23.63
N ARG A 149 -27.87 -3.69 22.94
CA ARG A 149 -27.86 -3.01 21.64
C ARG A 149 -27.33 -1.56 21.70
N PRO A 150 -27.78 -0.69 22.63
CA PRO A 150 -27.22 0.66 22.73
C PRO A 150 -25.73 0.64 23.13
N THR A 151 -25.32 -0.25 24.03
CA THR A 151 -23.91 -0.39 24.44
C THR A 151 -23.03 -0.85 23.27
N TYR A 152 -23.45 -1.88 22.53
CA TYR A 152 -22.74 -2.36 21.35
C TYR A 152 -22.55 -1.25 20.29
N SER A 153 -23.59 -0.45 20.03
CA SER A 153 -23.49 0.65 19.06
C SER A 153 -22.47 1.71 19.47
N LYS A 154 -22.39 2.01 20.78
CA LYS A 154 -21.40 2.93 21.33
C LYS A 154 -19.98 2.36 21.23
N ASP A 155 -19.79 1.11 21.63
CA ASP A 155 -18.48 0.43 21.62
C ASP A 155 -17.94 0.30 20.20
N ARG A 156 -18.81 -0.01 19.24
CA ARG A 156 -18.44 -0.06 17.82
C ARG A 156 -17.94 1.30 17.32
N ALA A 157 -18.59 2.40 17.70
CA ALA A 157 -18.15 3.75 17.32
C ALA A 157 -16.80 4.11 17.96
N GLU A 158 -16.59 3.71 19.22
CA GLU A 158 -15.32 3.89 19.93
C GLU A 158 -14.17 3.11 19.27
N ILE A 159 -14.41 1.85 18.87
CA ILE A 159 -13.42 1.03 18.14
C ILE A 159 -13.03 1.70 16.82
N TYR A 160 -14.01 2.16 16.01
CA TYR A 160 -13.70 2.85 14.77
C TYR A 160 -12.90 4.13 15.00
N SER A 161 -13.21 4.88 16.06
CA SER A 161 -12.43 6.06 16.44
C SER A 161 -11.00 5.70 16.84
N MET A 162 -10.79 4.61 17.59
CA MET A 162 -9.44 4.16 17.99
C MET A 162 -8.63 3.68 16.79
N VAL A 163 -9.23 2.89 15.90
CA VAL A 163 -8.57 2.40 14.67
C VAL A 163 -8.14 3.57 13.79
N ALA A 164 -8.98 4.60 13.66
CA ALA A 164 -8.65 5.81 12.91
C ALA A 164 -7.55 6.63 13.59
N ALA A 165 -7.62 6.82 14.91
CA ALA A 165 -6.65 7.65 15.66
C ALA A 165 -5.26 7.00 15.80
N LEU A 166 -5.17 5.68 15.71
CA LEU A 166 -3.91 4.93 15.86
C LEU A 166 -3.22 4.62 14.52
N ASP A 167 -3.78 5.12 13.41
CA ASP A 167 -3.32 4.88 12.02
C ASP A 167 -3.19 3.39 11.65
N LEU A 168 -4.04 2.53 12.25
CA LEU A 168 -4.00 1.07 12.03
C LEU A 168 -4.53 0.65 10.65
N VAL A 169 -5.04 1.59 9.84
CA VAL A 169 -5.64 1.32 8.52
C VAL A 169 -4.59 1.09 7.44
N GLU A 170 -3.38 1.64 7.58
CA GLU A 170 -2.38 1.57 6.51
C GLU A 170 -1.72 0.17 6.37
N PHE A 171 -1.63 -0.58 7.48
CA PHE A 171 -0.93 -1.88 7.51
C PHE A 171 -1.66 -2.99 6.72
N TRP A 172 -2.99 -3.01 6.74
CA TRP A 172 -3.80 -4.07 6.12
C TRP A 172 -4.04 -3.88 4.62
N SER A 173 -3.54 -2.80 4.03
CA SER A 173 -3.66 -2.52 2.59
C SER A 173 -2.56 -3.17 1.73
N LEU A 174 -1.70 -4.01 2.34
CA LEU A 174 -0.50 -4.57 1.71
C LEU A 174 -0.36 -6.10 1.77
N THR A 175 -1.45 -6.84 2.04
CA THR A 175 -1.51 -8.30 1.87
C THR A 175 -2.51 -8.65 0.79
#